data_AF-A0A6M0AH79-F1
#
_entry.id   AF-A0A6M0AH79-F1
#
_cell.length_a   1.000
_cell.length_b   1.000
_cell.length_c   1.000
_cell.angle_alpha   90.00
_cell.angle_beta   90.00
_cell.angle_gamma   90.00
#
_symmetry.space_group_name_H-M   'P 1'
#
loop_
_entity.id
_entity.type
_entity.pdbx_description
1 polymer ?
#
loop_
_entity_poly.entity_id
_entity_poly.type
_entity_poly.pdbx_seq_one_letter_code
_entity_poly.pdbx_strand_id
1 'polypeptide(L)' 'MVISLQLLKEVKLEVLAESLPLPILLESRRRKVRRFLRLKNFTIETIWFPCVTALLEEMFNPKDRIYLVIDRTSLKLP' A
#
# COMPACT_ATOMS: atom_id res chain seq x y z
N MET A 1 15.89 12.03 9.76
CA MET A 1 15.68 11.18 8.56
C MET A 1 14.29 11.48 8.03
N VAL A 2 14.16 11.92 6.76
CA VAL A 2 12.85 12.22 6.14
C VAL A 2 12.52 11.05 5.23
N ILE A 3 11.43 10.33 5.51
CA ILE A 3 10.95 9.23 4.67
C ILE A 3 9.69 9.69 3.95
N SER A 4 9.74 9.69 2.62
CA SER A 4 8.64 10.08 1.76
C SER A 4 7.99 8.83 1.16
N LEU A 5 6.77 8.52 1.57
CA LEU A 5 5.95 7.42 1.02
C LEU A 5 5.45 7.68 -0.43
N GLN A 6 5.90 8.76 -1.07
CA GLN A 6 5.50 9.16 -2.41
C GLN A 6 6.03 8.24 -3.53
N LEU A 7 6.87 7.25 -3.21
CA LEU A 7 7.45 6.33 -4.20
C LEU A 7 6.39 5.46 -4.91
N LEU A 8 5.24 5.22 -4.26
CA LEU A 8 4.15 4.38 -4.76
C LEU A 8 3.04 5.18 -5.46
N LYS A 9 3.40 6.32 -6.07
CA LYS A 9 2.46 7.34 -6.56
C LYS A 9 1.34 6.79 -7.45
N GLU A 10 1.64 5.78 -8.26
CA GLU A 10 0.65 5.00 -9.01
C GLU A 10 1.15 3.57 -9.21
N VAL A 11 0.45 2.59 -8.65
CA VAL A 11 0.75 1.18 -8.90
C VAL A 11 -0.31 0.62 -9.85
N LYS A 12 0.13 0.29 -11.06
CA LYS A 12 -0.69 -0.36 -12.07
C LYS A 12 -0.97 -1.81 -11.67
N LEU A 13 -2.18 -2.30 -11.95
CA LEU A 13 -2.57 -3.68 -11.64
C LEU A 13 -1.62 -4.70 -12.29
N GLU A 14 -1.10 -4.38 -13.47
CA GLU A 14 -0.16 -5.20 -14.23
C GLU A 14 1.12 -5.45 -13.43
N VAL A 15 1.66 -4.41 -12.79
CA VAL A 15 2.88 -4.50 -11.98
C VAL A 15 2.65 -5.42 -10.77
N LEU A 16 1.48 -5.31 -10.13
CA LEU A 16 1.09 -6.20 -9.02
C LEU A 16 0.90 -7.65 -9.47
N ALA A 17 0.40 -7.85 -10.69
CA ALA A 17 0.19 -9.19 -11.22
C ALA A 17 1.52 -9.86 -11.63
N GLU A 18 2.47 -9.08 -12.15
CA GLU A 18 3.80 -9.56 -12.54
C GLU A 18 4.66 -9.95 -11.34
N SER A 19 4.60 -9.15 -10.27
CA SER A 19 5.35 -9.41 -9.02
C SER A 19 4.82 -10.59 -8.21
N LEU A 20 3.61 -11.08 -8.51
CA LEU A 20 3.01 -12.21 -7.83
C LEU A 20 3.72 -13.52 -8.24
N PRO A 21 4.42 -14.23 -7.33
CA PRO A 21 5.23 -15.40 -7.64
C PRO A 21 4.36 -16.67 -7.77
N LEU A 22 3.35 -16.60 -8.64
CA LEU A 22 2.46 -17.72 -8.93
C LEU A 22 2.71 -18.20 -10.37
N PRO A 23 2.95 -19.51 -10.60
CA PRO A 23 3.16 -20.08 -11.93
C PRO A 23 1.82 -20.26 -12.66
N ILE A 24 1.08 -19.17 -12.85
CA ILE A 24 -0.19 -19.12 -13.56
C ILE A 24 -0.16 -18.02 -14.61
N LEU A 25 -1.07 -18.09 -15.59
CA LEU A 25 -1.21 -17.07 -16.63
C LEU A 25 -1.30 -15.67 -16.03
N LEU A 26 -0.68 -14.69 -16.67
CA LEU A 26 -0.69 -13.29 -16.23
C LEU A 26 -2.12 -12.77 -16.07
N GLU A 27 -3.02 -13.11 -16.99
CA GLU A 27 -4.45 -12.76 -16.88
C GLU A 27 -5.13 -13.37 -15.65
N SER A 28 -4.77 -14.61 -15.29
CA SER A 28 -5.25 -15.25 -14.06
C SER A 28 -4.70 -14.55 -12.82
N ARG A 29 -3.42 -14.12 -12.84
CA ARG A 29 -2.83 -13.29 -11.76
C ARG A 29 -3.56 -11.96 -11.63
N ARG A 30 -3.80 -11.25 -12.74
CA ARG A 30 -4.58 -9.99 -12.77
C ARG A 30 -5.97 -10.19 -12.17
N ARG A 31 -6.70 -11.22 -12.58
CA ARG A 31 -8.04 -11.53 -12.03
C ARG A 31 -7.98 -11.80 -10.52
N LYS A 32 -6.96 -12.53 -10.06
CA LYS A 32 -6.75 -12.82 -8.64
C LYS A 32 -6.47 -11.56 -7.83
N VAL A 33 -5.57 -10.68 -8.30
CA VAL A 33 -5.30 -9.39 -7.66
C VAL A 33 -6.56 -8.52 -7.63
N ARG A 34 -7.32 -8.42 -8.74
CA ARG A 34 -8.61 -7.69 -8.74
C ARG A 34 -9.59 -8.23 -7.70
N ARG A 35 -9.71 -9.55 -7.58
CA ARG A 35 -10.62 -10.17 -6.61
C ARG A 35 -10.19 -9.88 -5.18
N PHE A 36 -8.89 -9.93 -4.91
CA PHE A 36 -8.30 -9.59 -3.61
C PHE A 36 -8.58 -8.13 -3.22
N LEU A 37 -8.32 -7.18 -4.14
CA LEU A 37 -8.54 -5.75 -3.91
C LEU A 37 -10.04 -5.38 -3.75
N ARG A 38 -10.97 -6.25 -4.19
CA ARG A 38 -12.42 -6.07 -4.06
C ARG A 38 -13.01 -6.75 -2.83
N LEU A 39 -12.20 -7.39 -1.99
CA LEU A 39 -12.72 -8.02 -0.79
C LEU A 39 -13.27 -6.96 0.17
N LYS A 40 -14.44 -7.23 0.78
CA LYS A 40 -15.12 -6.25 1.66
C LYS A 40 -14.31 -5.88 2.91
N ASN A 41 -13.43 -6.77 3.35
CA ASN A 41 -12.52 -6.55 4.47
C ASN A 41 -11.21 -5.84 4.05
N PHE A 42 -11.02 -5.60 2.76
CA PHE A 42 -9.88 -4.87 2.22
C PHE A 42 -10.26 -3.38 2.08
N THR A 43 -10.55 -2.75 3.21
CA THR A 43 -10.83 -1.32 3.28
C THR A 43 -9.53 -0.57 3.56
N ILE A 44 -9.51 0.74 3.26
CA ILE A 44 -8.32 1.56 3.48
C ILE A 44 -7.91 1.48 4.95
N GLU A 45 -8.86 1.52 5.87
CA GLU A 45 -8.62 1.45 7.31
C GLU A 45 -7.96 0.13 7.71
N THR A 46 -8.46 -1.00 7.21
CA THR A 46 -7.95 -2.32 7.62
C THR A 46 -6.56 -2.63 7.10
N ILE A 47 -6.12 -1.97 6.03
CA ILE A 47 -4.78 -2.15 5.46
C ILE A 47 -3.83 -1.09 5.98
N TRP A 48 -4.26 0.18 5.94
CA TRP A 48 -3.39 1.31 6.20
C TRP A 48 -2.95 1.37 7.65
N PHE A 49 -3.87 1.14 8.61
CA PHE A 49 -3.51 1.21 10.03
C PHE A 49 -2.44 0.18 10.43
N PRO A 50 -2.58 -1.13 10.14
CA PRO A 50 -1.54 -2.09 10.47
C PRO A 50 -0.20 -1.80 9.80
N CYS A 51 -0.21 -1.39 8.52
CA CYS A 51 1.03 -1.07 7.80
C CYS A 51 1.73 0.15 8.40
N VAL A 52 0.99 1.22 8.72
CA VAL A 52 1.57 2.42 9.34
C VAL A 52 2.09 2.09 10.74
N THR A 53 1.34 1.33 11.54
CA THR A 53 1.80 0.95 12.89
C THR A 53 3.10 0.14 12.83
N ALA A 54 3.17 -0.89 11.99
CA ALA A 54 4.38 -1.69 11.84
C ALA A 54 5.58 -0.85 11.35
N LEU A 55 5.36 0.05 10.40
CA LEU A 55 6.38 0.97 9.92
C LEU A 55 6.88 1.90 11.04
N LEU A 56 5.98 2.43 11.86
CA LEU A 56 6.33 3.31 12.97
C LEU A 56 7.13 2.56 14.04
N GLU A 57 6.76 1.31 14.35
CA GLU A 57 7.47 0.44 15.30
C GLU A 57 8.87 0.05 14.80
N GLU A 58 9.04 -0.17 13.50
CA GLU A 58 10.34 -0.48 12.91
C GLU A 58 11.26 0.74 12.87
N MET A 59 10.69 1.93 12.63
CA MET A 59 11.46 3.14 12.38
C MET A 59 11.75 3.99 13.62
N PHE A 60 10.95 3.89 14.67
CA PHE A 60 11.01 4.79 15.81
C PHE A 60 10.89 4.06 17.15
N ASN A 61 11.56 4.57 18.16
CA ASN A 61 11.38 4.13 19.53
C ASN A 61 10.18 4.84 20.19
N PRO A 62 9.56 4.25 21.22
CA PRO A 62 8.38 4.83 21.88
C PRO A 62 8.54 6.24 22.47
N LYS A 63 9.78 6.72 22.64
CA LYS A 63 10.08 8.06 23.19
C LYS A 63 10.56 9.06 22.15
N ASP A 64 10.66 8.65 20.89
CA ASP A 64 11.13 9.52 19.82
C ASP A 64 10.06 10.55 19.47
N ARG A 65 10.50 11.80 19.24
CA ARG A 65 9.61 12.85 18.75
C ARG A 65 9.51 12.75 17.23
N ILE A 66 8.31 12.50 16.73
CA ILE A 66 8.04 12.37 15.30
C ILE A 66 7.40 13.66 14.79
N TYR A 67 7.97 14.22 13.71
CA TYR A 67 7.39 15.35 12.99
C TYR A 67 6.65 14.84 11.76
N LEU A 68 5.32 14.77 11.84
CA LEU A 68 4.48 14.34 10.73
C LEU A 68 4.03 15.54 9.89
N VAL A 69 4.42 15.57 8.63
CA VAL A 69 3.93 16.53 7.65
C VAL A 69 2.79 15.88 6.88
N ILE A 70 1.58 16.42 7.01
CA ILE A 70 0.40 15.96 6.26
C ILE A 70 0.14 16.96 5.14
N ASP A 71 0.22 16.49 3.90
CA ASP A 71 -0.14 17.28 2.73
C ASP A 71 -1.44 16.75 2.10
N ARG A 72 -2.26 17.65 1.56
CA ARG A 72 -3.51 17.28 0.91
C ARG A 72 -3.28 17.01 -0.57
N THR A 73 -2.98 15.75 -0.89
CA THR A 73 -3.03 15.29 -2.28
C THR A 73 -4.44 14.81 -2.63
N SER A 74 -5.07 15.43 -3.63
CA SER A 74 -6.34 14.95 -4.15
C SER A 74 -6.12 13.65 -4.94
N LEU A 75 -6.78 12.58 -4.51
CA LEU A 75 -6.83 11.35 -5.28
C LEU A 75 -7.74 11.59 -6.49
N LYS A 76 -7.14 11.80 -7.67
CA LYS A 76 -7.88 11.86 -8.93
C LYS A 76 -8.27 10.43 -9.30
N LEU A 77 -9.48 10.03 -8.95
CA LEU A 77 -10.10 8.81 -9.48
C LEU A 77 -10.46 9.09 -10.96
N PRO A 78 -10.07 8.23 -11.92
CA PRO A 78 -10.53 8.32 -13.30
C PRO A 78 -12.02 7.99 -13.45
#